data_AF-A0A160I034-F1
#
_entry.id   AF-A0A160I034-F1
#
_cell.length_a   1.000
_cell.length_b   1.000
_cell.length_c   1.000
_cell.angle_alpha   90.00
_cell.angle_beta   90.00
_cell.angle_gamma   90.00
#
_symmetry.space_group_name_H-M   'P 1'
#
loop_
_entity.id
_entity.type
_entity.pdbx_description
1 polymer ?
#
loop_
_entity_poly.entity_id
_entity_poly.type
_entity_poly.pdbx_seq_one_letter_code
_entity_poly.pdbx_strand_id
1 'polypeptide(L)'
;MLETIASPRSSIVALAASLLALAACQREPQPAPAPAQKSETPPVVTVAPAPVLDRAGLLEATDIAASAFAAGREVGGASLAGRRFVVRQAFGCGEPDEAAETAADGLATVAWAKDRRTLKFSLAPADWLQSGLIGRDDSGLEAVEGFWLERPWLRTEACPAIAPGASPSSQASPQTSGLAAVFKPNGARTGRRNGRAYEFTLRGEDGQPPAPSAQGYRLVLEGRMTTFADGRAIHCRTAAPDQRPVCIGAAQFDRVAFEDADGQMLSEWRDG
;
A
#
# COMPACT_ATOMS: atom_id res chain seq x y z
N MET A 1 78.06 -15.24 37.85
CA MET A 1 77.82 -13.91 38.45
C MET A 1 76.53 -14.08 39.24
N LEU A 2 76.54 -14.15 40.58
CA LEU A 2 76.91 -13.10 41.56
C LEU A 2 76.06 -11.84 41.35
N GLU A 3 75.34 -11.23 42.30
CA GLU A 3 75.08 -11.43 43.76
C GLU A 3 73.65 -10.86 44.05
N THR A 4 72.82 -11.37 44.98
CA THR A 4 72.81 -11.28 46.48
C THR A 4 72.45 -9.90 47.08
N ILE A 5 71.81 -9.92 48.27
CA ILE A 5 71.40 -8.82 49.20
C ILE A 5 69.93 -8.38 49.03
N ALA A 6 69.06 -8.26 50.06
CA ALA A 6 69.03 -8.80 51.43
C ALA A 6 67.58 -8.75 52.04
N SER A 7 67.43 -8.89 53.36
CA SER A 7 66.20 -8.71 54.17
C SER A 7 66.44 -7.66 55.29
N PRO A 8 65.43 -7.20 56.07
CA PRO A 8 65.12 -7.94 57.29
C PRO A 8 63.63 -8.01 57.70
N ARG A 9 63.35 -8.94 58.60
CA ARG A 9 62.07 -9.10 59.33
C ARG A 9 61.99 -8.15 60.53
N SER A 10 60.77 -7.87 60.99
CA SER A 10 60.49 -7.68 62.41
C SER A 10 59.17 -8.36 62.78
N SER A 11 59.24 -9.28 63.73
CA SER A 11 58.09 -9.94 64.34
C SER A 11 58.00 -9.48 65.79
N ILE A 12 56.81 -9.07 66.26
CA ILE A 12 56.50 -9.09 67.68
C ILE A 12 55.16 -9.83 67.86
N VAL A 13 55.25 -10.93 68.59
CA VAL A 13 54.13 -11.73 69.07
C VAL A 13 53.68 -11.15 70.41
N ALA A 14 52.36 -11.00 70.59
CA ALA A 14 51.77 -10.84 71.91
C ALA A 14 50.65 -11.88 72.07
N LEU A 15 50.90 -12.87 72.92
CA LEU A 15 50.05 -14.03 73.15
C LEU A 15 49.47 -13.94 74.57
N ALA A 16 48.16 -13.67 74.69
CA ALA A 16 47.35 -13.92 75.88
C ALA A 16 45.89 -13.54 75.57
N ALA A 17 44.84 -14.15 76.11
CA ALA A 17 44.61 -15.44 76.76
C ALA A 17 43.11 -15.44 77.10
N SER A 18 42.43 -16.56 76.85
CA SER A 18 41.25 -16.99 77.62
C SER A 18 40.07 -16.02 77.82
N LEU A 19 39.00 -16.20 77.02
CA LEU A 19 37.64 -16.09 77.55
C LEU A 19 36.72 -17.11 76.84
N LEU A 20 36.63 -18.30 77.44
CA LEU A 20 35.60 -19.30 77.17
C LEU A 20 34.27 -18.81 77.78
N ALA A 21 33.32 -18.35 76.96
CA ALA A 21 31.89 -18.40 77.27
C ALA A 21 31.04 -18.08 76.02
N LEU A 22 29.80 -18.56 76.01
CA LEU A 22 28.71 -18.15 75.10
C LEU A 22 28.89 -18.53 73.62
N ALA A 23 28.74 -19.83 73.36
CA ALA A 23 28.05 -20.26 72.14
C ALA A 23 26.59 -19.76 72.19
N ALA A 24 26.35 -18.54 71.67
CA ALA A 24 25.03 -17.93 71.57
C ALA A 24 24.89 -17.20 70.23
N CYS A 25 23.82 -17.53 69.50
CA CYS A 25 23.55 -17.10 68.14
C CYS A 25 23.67 -15.59 67.91
N GLN A 26 24.73 -15.16 67.21
CA GLN A 26 24.73 -13.90 66.46
C GLN A 26 24.87 -14.21 64.97
N ARG A 27 23.72 -14.37 64.31
CA ARG A 27 23.62 -14.34 62.86
C ARG A 27 23.59 -12.87 62.46
N GLU A 28 24.66 -12.40 61.84
CA GLU A 28 24.79 -11.01 61.42
C GLU A 28 23.61 -10.63 60.52
N PRO A 29 22.91 -9.50 60.75
CA PRO A 29 21.81 -9.07 59.90
C PRO A 29 22.36 -8.76 58.51
N GLN A 30 22.07 -9.63 57.54
CA GLN A 30 22.46 -9.40 56.15
C GLN A 30 21.91 -8.04 55.71
N PRO A 31 22.76 -7.12 55.18
CA PRO A 31 22.32 -5.80 54.77
C PRO A 31 21.14 -5.91 53.81
N ALA A 32 20.08 -5.15 54.09
CA ALA A 32 18.92 -5.11 53.21
C ALA A 32 19.38 -4.75 51.78
N PRO A 33 18.87 -5.42 50.73
CA PRO A 33 19.21 -5.06 49.36
C PRO A 33 18.94 -3.58 49.14
N ALA A 34 19.94 -2.85 48.65
CA ALA A 34 19.75 -1.46 48.25
C ALA A 34 18.58 -1.41 47.25
N PRO A 35 17.65 -0.43 47.36
CA PRO A 35 16.56 -0.32 46.41
C PRO A 35 17.14 -0.26 45.00
N ALA A 36 16.74 -1.20 44.14
CA ALA A 36 17.20 -1.22 42.76
C ALA A 36 16.85 0.12 42.12
N GLN A 37 17.86 0.90 41.73
CA GLN A 37 17.65 2.08 40.92
C GLN A 37 16.92 1.63 39.67
N LYS A 38 15.69 2.10 39.47
CA LYS A 38 14.98 1.89 38.22
C LYS A 38 15.82 2.57 37.13
N SER A 39 16.47 1.77 36.29
CA SER A 39 16.98 2.26 35.01
C SER A 39 15.77 2.77 34.25
N GLU A 40 15.63 4.09 34.19
CA GLU A 40 14.62 4.74 33.38
C GLU A 40 14.95 4.45 31.92
N THR A 41 14.22 3.50 31.33
CA THR A 41 14.34 3.19 29.91
C THR A 41 14.08 4.48 29.13
N PRO A 42 15.00 4.92 28.24
CA PRO A 42 14.77 6.11 27.43
C PRO A 42 13.41 6.02 26.74
N PRO A 43 12.60 7.10 26.71
CA PRO A 43 11.29 7.05 26.11
C PRO A 43 11.42 6.65 24.64
N VAL A 44 10.88 5.49 24.29
CA VAL A 44 10.79 5.04 22.90
C VAL A 44 9.88 6.03 22.19
N VAL A 45 10.46 6.89 21.36
CA VAL A 45 9.72 7.83 20.53
C VAL A 45 9.00 7.03 19.45
N THR A 46 7.76 6.65 19.73
CA THR A 46 6.88 6.00 18.76
C THR A 46 6.53 7.01 17.67
N VAL A 47 7.33 7.03 16.60
CA VAL A 47 7.03 7.80 15.39
C VAL A 47 5.69 7.29 14.85
N ALA A 48 4.69 8.18 14.77
CA ALA A 48 3.41 7.83 14.18
C ALA A 48 3.62 7.32 12.75
N PRO A 49 2.99 6.18 12.35
CA PRO A 49 3.17 5.66 11.01
C PRO A 49 2.75 6.71 9.97
N ALA A 50 3.57 6.87 8.93
CA ALA A 50 3.29 7.85 7.88
C ALA A 50 1.88 7.62 7.30
N PRO A 51 1.09 8.68 7.06
CA PRO A 51 -0.30 8.55 6.66
C PRO A 51 -0.41 7.75 5.36
N VAL A 52 -1.33 6.78 5.36
CA VAL A 52 -1.70 5.98 4.20
C VAL A 52 -2.20 6.93 3.10
N LEU A 53 -1.73 6.72 1.87
CA LEU A 53 -2.23 7.45 0.71
C LEU A 53 -3.65 6.99 0.40
N ASP A 54 -4.62 7.90 0.53
CA ASP A 54 -5.97 7.70 0.05
C ASP A 54 -6.07 8.03 -1.45
N ARG A 55 -7.29 7.92 -2.01
CA ARG A 55 -7.58 8.33 -3.39
C ARG A 55 -7.18 9.78 -3.67
N ALA A 56 -7.53 10.70 -2.79
CA ALA A 56 -7.36 12.14 -3.02
C ALA A 56 -5.88 12.54 -3.07
N GLY A 57 -5.07 12.02 -2.14
CA GLY A 57 -3.64 12.24 -2.05
C GLY A 57 -2.85 11.52 -3.15
N LEU A 58 -3.29 10.34 -3.61
CA LEU A 58 -2.67 9.68 -4.76
C LEU A 58 -2.93 10.45 -6.07
N LEU A 59 -4.16 10.95 -6.27
CA LEU A 59 -4.48 11.80 -7.42
C LEU A 59 -3.72 13.13 -7.37
N GLU A 60 -3.61 13.76 -6.19
CA GLU A 60 -2.79 14.98 -6.02
C GLU A 60 -1.31 14.74 -6.35
N ALA A 61 -0.72 13.67 -5.86
CA ALA A 61 0.65 13.29 -6.21
C ALA A 61 0.83 13.04 -7.71
N THR A 62 -0.20 12.48 -8.36
CA THR A 62 -0.22 12.26 -9.82
C THR A 62 -0.38 13.57 -10.60
N ASP A 63 -1.21 14.50 -10.13
CA ASP A 63 -1.37 15.84 -10.72
C ASP A 63 -0.05 16.65 -10.66
N ILE A 64 0.65 16.58 -9.53
CA ILE A 64 1.97 17.20 -9.33
C ILE A 64 2.98 16.57 -10.30
N ALA A 65 3.01 15.24 -10.43
CA ALA A 65 3.90 14.55 -11.36
C ALA A 65 3.60 14.91 -12.83
N ALA A 66 2.32 14.98 -13.22
CA ALA A 66 1.89 15.40 -14.55
C ALA A 66 2.34 16.84 -14.86
N SER A 67 2.17 17.75 -13.91
CA SER A 67 2.58 19.15 -14.05
C SER A 67 4.10 19.32 -14.15
N ALA A 68 4.87 18.62 -13.31
CA ALA A 68 6.33 18.62 -13.37
C ALA A 68 6.83 18.07 -14.70
N PHE A 69 6.30 16.92 -15.14
CA PHE A 69 6.62 16.31 -16.43
C PHE A 69 6.33 17.26 -17.62
N ALA A 70 5.14 17.87 -17.65
CA ALA A 70 4.78 18.83 -18.70
C ALA A 70 5.67 20.08 -18.71
N ALA A 71 6.22 20.47 -17.55
CA ALA A 71 7.19 21.55 -17.42
C ALA A 71 8.66 21.14 -17.71
N GLY A 72 8.92 19.87 -18.06
CA GLY A 72 10.28 19.35 -18.26
C GLY A 72 11.10 19.26 -16.96
N ARG A 73 10.44 19.01 -15.82
CA ARG A 73 11.04 18.97 -14.48
C ARG A 73 10.82 17.64 -13.80
N GLU A 74 11.70 17.32 -12.87
CA GLU A 74 11.52 16.20 -11.93
C GLU A 74 10.70 16.64 -10.70
N VAL A 75 10.02 15.68 -10.08
CA VAL A 75 9.29 15.89 -8.82
C VAL A 75 10.28 15.82 -7.66
N GLY A 76 10.54 16.96 -7.01
CA GLY A 76 11.29 17.01 -5.76
C GLY A 76 10.41 16.69 -4.53
N GLY A 77 11.06 16.42 -3.40
CA GLY A 77 10.38 16.20 -2.11
C GLY A 77 10.52 14.77 -1.57
N ALA A 78 9.62 14.39 -0.65
CA ALA A 78 9.62 13.06 -0.06
C ALA A 78 9.12 12.01 -1.07
N SER A 79 9.87 10.91 -1.21
CA SER A 79 9.49 9.83 -2.14
C SER A 79 8.16 9.18 -1.72
N LEU A 80 7.35 8.83 -2.72
CA LEU A 80 6.17 7.99 -2.49
C LEU A 80 6.56 6.53 -2.26
N ALA A 81 7.74 6.10 -2.70
CA ALA A 81 8.22 4.73 -2.57
C ALA A 81 8.16 4.25 -1.11
N GLY A 82 7.61 3.07 -0.89
CA GLY A 82 7.42 2.51 0.44
C GLY A 82 6.16 2.99 1.19
N ARG A 83 5.48 4.06 0.75
CA ARG A 83 4.21 4.49 1.36
C ARG A 83 3.11 3.47 1.09
N ARG A 84 2.31 3.15 2.11
CA ARG A 84 1.08 2.36 1.95
C ARG A 84 0.00 3.21 1.30
N PHE A 85 -0.89 2.59 0.52
CA PHE A 85 -2.09 3.23 -0.03
C PHE A 85 -3.32 2.37 0.20
N VAL A 86 -4.48 3.02 0.29
CA VAL A 86 -5.82 2.41 0.21
C VAL A 86 -6.67 3.36 -0.62
N VAL A 87 -6.96 2.98 -1.87
CA VAL A 87 -7.83 3.73 -2.78
C VAL A 87 -9.15 3.00 -2.84
N ARG A 88 -10.26 3.64 -2.45
CA ARG A 88 -11.59 3.21 -2.93
C ARG A 88 -12.02 4.09 -4.07
N GLN A 89 -12.64 3.51 -5.09
CA GLN A 89 -13.25 4.26 -6.17
C GLN A 89 -14.58 3.68 -6.56
N ALA A 90 -15.58 4.54 -6.74
CA ALA A 90 -16.86 4.12 -7.26
C ALA A 90 -16.72 3.63 -8.71
N PHE A 91 -17.52 2.63 -9.08
CA PHE A 91 -17.75 2.17 -10.45
C PHE A 91 -19.22 1.70 -10.58
N GLY A 92 -19.70 1.50 -11.81
CA GLY A 92 -21.11 1.14 -12.04
C GLY A 92 -22.09 2.25 -11.63
N CYS A 93 -21.75 3.50 -11.93
CA CYS A 93 -22.47 4.69 -11.49
C CYS A 93 -23.74 5.00 -12.31
N GLY A 94 -24.62 4.01 -12.44
CA GLY A 94 -25.85 4.08 -13.21
C GLY A 94 -26.52 2.70 -13.29
N GLU A 95 -27.55 2.56 -14.13
CA GLU A 95 -28.10 1.24 -14.46
C GLU A 95 -27.01 0.38 -15.14
N PRO A 96 -26.77 -0.86 -14.68
CA PRO A 96 -25.87 -1.76 -15.38
C PRO A 96 -26.40 -2.11 -16.77
N ASP A 97 -25.55 -2.02 -17.78
CA ASP A 97 -25.81 -2.55 -19.12
C ASP A 97 -25.72 -4.09 -19.11
N GLU A 98 -26.02 -4.74 -20.23
CA GLU A 98 -25.69 -6.16 -20.41
C GLU A 98 -24.18 -6.36 -20.62
N ALA A 99 -23.65 -7.51 -20.18
CA ALA A 99 -22.23 -7.77 -20.26
C ALA A 99 -21.72 -7.72 -21.71
N ALA A 100 -20.91 -6.69 -22.01
CA ALA A 100 -20.22 -6.54 -23.29
C ALA A 100 -19.32 -7.74 -23.57
N GLU A 101 -19.12 -8.07 -24.86
CA GLU A 101 -18.26 -9.19 -25.27
C GLU A 101 -16.79 -8.96 -24.90
N THR A 102 -16.37 -7.69 -24.83
CA THR A 102 -15.04 -7.26 -24.37
C THR A 102 -15.19 -6.14 -23.36
N ALA A 103 -14.72 -6.35 -22.12
CA ALA A 103 -14.61 -5.29 -21.12
C ALA A 103 -13.41 -4.38 -21.40
N ALA A 104 -13.45 -3.14 -20.91
CA ALA A 104 -12.31 -2.24 -20.98
C ALA A 104 -11.26 -2.60 -19.91
N ASP A 105 -10.09 -3.06 -20.32
CA ASP A 105 -9.02 -3.45 -19.39
C ASP A 105 -8.59 -2.31 -18.45
N GLY A 106 -8.24 -2.69 -17.23
CA GLY A 106 -7.80 -1.79 -16.16
C GLY A 106 -8.94 -1.04 -15.47
N LEU A 107 -10.20 -1.18 -15.88
CA LEU A 107 -11.37 -0.59 -15.22
C LEU A 107 -12.26 -1.67 -14.61
N ALA A 108 -12.89 -1.35 -13.48
CA ALA A 108 -13.90 -2.21 -12.89
C ALA A 108 -15.23 -2.02 -13.63
N THR A 109 -15.90 -3.14 -13.89
CA THR A 109 -17.18 -3.17 -14.59
C THR A 109 -18.20 -3.96 -13.77
N VAL A 110 -19.47 -3.54 -13.87
CA VAL A 110 -20.62 -4.31 -13.42
C VAL A 110 -21.64 -4.34 -14.55
N ALA A 111 -22.18 -5.51 -14.84
CA ALA A 111 -23.14 -5.70 -15.94
C ALA A 111 -24.10 -6.85 -15.64
N TRP A 112 -25.29 -6.82 -16.24
CA TRP A 112 -26.22 -7.95 -16.19
C TRP A 112 -25.67 -9.14 -16.96
N ALA A 113 -25.82 -10.33 -16.38
CA ALA A 113 -25.78 -11.56 -17.14
C ALA A 113 -26.94 -11.61 -18.15
N LYS A 114 -26.80 -12.39 -19.24
CA LYS A 114 -27.78 -12.48 -20.35
C LYS A 114 -29.19 -12.95 -19.91
N ASP A 115 -29.30 -13.59 -18.75
CA ASP A 115 -30.57 -14.02 -18.15
C ASP A 115 -31.23 -12.95 -17.25
N ARG A 116 -30.53 -11.82 -17.02
CA ARG A 116 -30.87 -10.74 -16.09
C ARG A 116 -31.21 -11.23 -14.67
N ARG A 117 -30.68 -12.39 -14.26
CA ARG A 117 -30.83 -12.94 -12.89
C ARG A 117 -29.68 -12.57 -11.97
N THR A 118 -28.53 -12.20 -12.53
CA THR A 118 -27.29 -11.96 -11.77
C THR A 118 -26.53 -10.76 -12.32
N LEU A 119 -25.83 -10.05 -11.45
CA LEU A 119 -24.88 -9.01 -11.82
C LEU A 119 -23.47 -9.59 -11.79
N LYS A 120 -22.75 -9.44 -12.89
CA LYS A 120 -21.36 -9.85 -13.05
C LYS A 120 -20.45 -8.66 -12.84
N PHE A 121 -19.44 -8.85 -12.02
CA PHE A 121 -18.40 -7.89 -11.69
C PHE A 121 -17.09 -8.39 -12.28
N SER A 122 -16.36 -7.52 -12.97
CA SER A 122 -15.07 -7.89 -13.55
C SER A 122 -14.07 -6.73 -13.50
N LEU A 123 -12.82 -7.06 -13.18
CA LEU A 123 -11.65 -6.19 -13.29
C LEU A 123 -10.48 -7.00 -13.87
N ALA A 124 -10.26 -6.89 -15.18
CA ALA A 124 -9.04 -7.35 -15.83
C ALA A 124 -7.94 -6.28 -15.68
N PRO A 125 -6.67 -6.65 -15.40
CA PRO A 125 -5.56 -5.70 -15.47
C PRO A 125 -5.21 -5.40 -16.94
N ALA A 126 -4.94 -4.13 -17.24
CA ALA A 126 -4.45 -3.71 -18.55
C ALA A 126 -2.95 -3.99 -18.71
N ASP A 127 -2.55 -4.46 -19.89
CA ASP A 127 -1.14 -4.57 -20.26
C ASP A 127 -0.60 -3.21 -20.72
N TRP A 128 0.18 -2.58 -19.85
CA TRP A 128 0.77 -1.26 -20.07
C TRP A 128 2.15 -1.32 -20.75
N LEU A 129 2.75 -2.51 -20.82
CA LEU A 129 3.97 -2.73 -21.59
C LEU A 129 3.65 -2.79 -23.10
N GLN A 130 2.61 -3.55 -23.48
CA GLN A 130 2.20 -3.69 -24.89
C GLN A 130 1.50 -2.45 -25.46
N SER A 131 0.77 -1.68 -24.63
CA SER A 131 0.12 -0.43 -25.05
C SER A 131 1.06 0.79 -25.09
N GLY A 132 2.36 0.58 -24.84
CA GLY A 132 3.39 1.63 -24.83
C GLY A 132 3.16 2.72 -23.78
N LEU A 133 2.37 2.42 -22.74
CA LEU A 133 2.17 3.29 -21.58
C LEU A 133 3.46 3.46 -20.78
N ILE A 134 4.30 2.44 -20.86
CA ILE A 134 5.69 2.38 -20.43
C ILE A 134 6.61 2.82 -21.59
N GLY A 135 7.71 3.50 -21.26
CA GLY A 135 8.66 4.02 -22.25
C GLY A 135 9.43 2.90 -22.97
N ARG A 136 9.97 3.19 -24.16
CA ARG A 136 10.81 2.21 -24.89
C ARG A 136 12.13 1.90 -24.19
N ASP A 137 12.60 2.77 -23.31
CA ASP A 137 13.87 2.62 -22.60
C ASP A 137 13.76 1.59 -21.44
N ASP A 138 12.55 1.23 -21.02
CA ASP A 138 12.26 0.19 -20.01
C ASP A 138 12.44 -1.26 -20.54
N SER A 139 13.40 -1.47 -21.43
CA SER A 139 13.79 -2.77 -22.01
C SER A 139 14.14 -3.88 -20.99
N GLY A 140 14.29 -3.51 -19.72
CA GLY A 140 14.48 -4.41 -18.58
C GLY A 140 13.22 -4.80 -17.81
N LEU A 141 12.01 -4.63 -18.38
CA LEU A 141 10.74 -5.08 -17.79
C LEU A 141 10.17 -6.30 -18.52
N GLU A 142 9.62 -7.25 -17.75
CA GLU A 142 8.96 -8.47 -18.27
C GLU A 142 7.46 -8.26 -18.49
N ALA A 143 6.81 -7.48 -17.62
CA ALA A 143 5.41 -7.11 -17.74
C ALA A 143 5.10 -5.88 -16.89
N VAL A 144 4.08 -5.12 -17.30
CA VAL A 144 3.46 -4.10 -16.46
C VAL A 144 1.94 -4.24 -16.56
N GLU A 145 1.33 -4.65 -15.45
CA GLU A 145 -0.11 -4.90 -15.33
C GLU A 145 -0.74 -3.82 -14.45
N GLY A 146 -1.77 -3.13 -14.93
CA GLY A 146 -2.27 -1.93 -14.24
C GLY A 146 -3.79 -1.76 -14.20
N PHE A 147 -4.21 -0.92 -13.25
CA PHE A 147 -5.60 -0.49 -13.05
C PHE A 147 -5.69 1.05 -13.10
N TRP A 148 -6.68 1.55 -13.81
CA TRP A 148 -6.96 2.98 -13.92
C TRP A 148 -7.62 3.51 -12.64
N LEU A 149 -7.25 4.74 -12.27
CA LEU A 149 -7.97 5.51 -11.26
C LEU A 149 -9.18 6.16 -11.95
N GLU A 150 -10.30 5.43 -11.98
CA GLU A 150 -11.51 5.78 -12.72
C GLU A 150 -11.98 7.21 -12.40
N ARG A 151 -12.16 8.04 -13.43
CA ARG A 151 -12.46 9.49 -13.29
C ARG A 151 -11.35 10.20 -12.47
N PRO A 152 -10.14 10.38 -13.01
CA PRO A 152 -8.99 10.95 -12.28
C PRO A 152 -9.17 12.42 -11.84
N TRP A 153 -10.22 13.11 -12.31
CA TRP A 153 -10.62 14.44 -11.82
C TRP A 153 -11.49 14.39 -10.55
N LEU A 154 -12.01 13.21 -10.16
CA LEU A 154 -12.91 13.03 -9.03
C LEU A 154 -12.13 12.50 -7.81
N ARG A 155 -11.89 13.38 -6.82
CA ARG A 155 -11.17 13.02 -5.58
C ARG A 155 -12.01 12.21 -4.58
N THR A 156 -13.34 12.28 -4.67
CA THR A 156 -14.25 11.54 -3.79
C THR A 156 -14.32 10.06 -4.17
N GLU A 157 -14.67 9.21 -3.21
CA GLU A 157 -14.81 7.75 -3.41
C GLU A 157 -16.22 7.34 -3.89
N ALA A 158 -17.15 8.29 -4.01
CA ALA A 158 -18.54 8.10 -4.42
C ALA A 158 -18.75 8.34 -5.94
N CYS A 159 -19.91 7.90 -6.46
CA CYS A 159 -20.30 8.20 -7.84
C CYS A 159 -20.45 9.71 -8.09
N PRO A 160 -20.17 10.19 -9.32
CA PRO A 160 -20.30 11.59 -9.66
C PRO A 160 -21.78 12.02 -9.67
N ALA A 161 -22.07 13.17 -9.09
CA ALA A 161 -23.40 13.77 -9.21
C ALA A 161 -23.65 14.26 -10.65
N ILE A 162 -24.82 13.95 -11.20
CA ILE A 162 -25.27 14.50 -12.49
C ILE A 162 -25.88 15.87 -12.22
N ALA A 163 -25.31 16.92 -12.82
CA ALA A 163 -25.83 18.28 -12.68
C ALA A 163 -27.20 18.42 -13.36
N PRO A 164 -28.17 19.14 -12.75
CA PRO A 164 -29.45 19.43 -13.41
C PRO A 164 -29.26 20.11 -14.77
N GLY A 165 -29.92 19.60 -15.80
CA GLY A 165 -29.80 20.12 -17.17
C GLY A 165 -28.51 19.74 -17.91
N ALA A 166 -27.69 18.81 -17.38
CA ALA A 166 -26.57 18.26 -18.12
C ALA A 166 -27.06 17.55 -19.40
N SER A 167 -26.58 18.01 -20.56
CA SER A 167 -26.79 17.32 -21.83
C SER A 167 -26.01 15.99 -21.85
N PRO A 168 -26.58 14.90 -22.38
CA PRO A 168 -25.87 13.63 -22.52
C PRO A 168 -24.76 13.73 -23.57
N SER A 169 -23.54 14.07 -23.14
CA SER A 169 -22.33 13.91 -23.95
C SER A 169 -21.95 12.43 -24.00
N SER A 170 -21.90 11.83 -25.19
CA SER A 170 -21.61 10.40 -25.36
C SER A 170 -20.13 10.03 -25.15
N GLN A 171 -19.22 11.00 -25.14
CA GLN A 171 -17.78 10.74 -25.02
C GLN A 171 -17.30 10.96 -23.59
N ALA A 172 -16.98 9.86 -22.90
CA ALA A 172 -16.28 9.90 -21.63
C ALA A 172 -14.86 10.48 -21.81
N SER A 173 -14.42 11.32 -20.87
CA SER A 173 -13.03 11.79 -20.84
C SER A 173 -12.05 10.63 -20.56
N PRO A 174 -10.88 10.59 -21.20
CA PRO A 174 -9.95 9.47 -21.07
C PRO A 174 -9.34 9.37 -19.67
N GLN A 175 -8.96 8.15 -19.27
CA GLN A 175 -8.18 7.93 -18.06
C GLN A 175 -6.77 8.49 -18.24
N THR A 176 -6.26 9.19 -17.22
CA THR A 176 -4.94 9.85 -17.22
C THR A 176 -4.12 9.56 -15.96
N SER A 177 -4.64 8.71 -15.06
CA SER A 177 -3.98 8.34 -13.81
C SER A 177 -4.25 6.87 -13.50
N GLY A 178 -3.23 6.12 -13.09
CA GLY A 178 -3.34 4.67 -12.84
C GLY A 178 -2.29 4.13 -11.87
N LEU A 179 -2.45 2.89 -11.44
CA LEU A 179 -1.49 2.14 -10.61
C LEU A 179 -1.07 0.85 -11.34
N ALA A 180 0.23 0.53 -11.29
CA ALA A 180 0.86 -0.55 -12.03
C ALA A 180 1.68 -1.49 -11.15
N ALA A 181 1.44 -2.79 -11.26
CA ALA A 181 2.38 -3.81 -10.83
C ALA A 181 3.48 -3.98 -11.90
N VAL A 182 4.74 -3.77 -11.51
CA VAL A 182 5.90 -3.75 -12.41
C VAL A 182 6.76 -4.99 -12.18
N PHE A 183 6.89 -5.84 -13.20
CA PHE A 183 7.62 -7.10 -13.13
C PHE A 183 8.93 -7.03 -13.91
N LYS A 184 10.03 -7.42 -13.27
CA LYS A 184 11.37 -7.51 -13.88
C LYS A 184 11.69 -8.95 -14.32
N PRO A 185 12.46 -9.16 -15.40
CA PRO A 185 12.95 -10.47 -15.78
C PRO A 185 13.64 -11.18 -14.60
N ASN A 186 13.28 -12.44 -14.37
CA ASN A 186 13.75 -13.26 -13.25
C ASN A 186 13.42 -12.72 -11.84
N GLY A 187 12.56 -11.69 -11.73
CA GLY A 187 12.01 -11.22 -10.47
C GLY A 187 10.89 -12.12 -9.93
N ALA A 188 10.39 -11.79 -8.75
CA ALA A 188 9.19 -12.42 -8.23
C ALA A 188 7.98 -12.14 -9.15
N ARG A 189 7.19 -13.18 -9.44
CA ARG A 189 5.95 -13.09 -10.23
C ARG A 189 4.69 -13.20 -9.36
N THR A 190 4.83 -13.15 -8.04
CA THR A 190 3.73 -13.03 -7.09
C THR A 190 2.87 -11.82 -7.43
N GLY A 191 1.54 -11.95 -7.37
CA GLY A 191 0.59 -10.92 -7.77
C GLY A 191 0.36 -10.74 -9.27
N ARG A 192 1.22 -11.31 -10.14
CA ARG A 192 1.01 -11.25 -11.58
C ARG A 192 -0.20 -12.07 -12.00
N ARG A 193 -1.12 -11.47 -12.77
CA ARG A 193 -2.38 -12.09 -13.17
C ARG A 193 -2.36 -12.63 -14.58
N ASN A 194 -1.49 -12.14 -15.46
CA ASN A 194 -1.46 -12.48 -16.89
C ASN A 194 -2.84 -12.26 -17.54
N GLY A 195 -3.42 -11.08 -17.34
CA GLY A 195 -4.76 -10.71 -17.84
C GLY A 195 -5.95 -11.39 -17.12
N ARG A 196 -5.72 -12.36 -16.22
CA ARG A 196 -6.82 -13.01 -15.47
C ARG A 196 -7.56 -12.01 -14.59
N ALA A 197 -8.84 -11.79 -14.88
CA ALA A 197 -9.66 -10.86 -14.13
C ALA A 197 -9.82 -11.23 -12.64
N TYR A 198 -10.24 -10.25 -11.86
CA TYR A 198 -10.97 -10.44 -10.61
C TYR A 198 -12.46 -10.48 -10.95
N GLU A 199 -13.12 -11.60 -10.67
CA GLU A 199 -14.52 -11.83 -11.07
C GLU A 199 -15.40 -12.18 -9.87
N PHE A 200 -16.56 -11.52 -9.78
CA PHE A 200 -17.58 -11.82 -8.78
C PHE A 200 -18.96 -11.85 -9.44
N THR A 201 -19.90 -12.62 -8.89
CA THR A 201 -21.27 -12.70 -9.39
C THR A 201 -22.23 -12.52 -8.22
N LEU A 202 -22.88 -11.36 -8.19
CA LEU A 202 -23.95 -11.07 -7.24
C LEU A 202 -25.24 -11.74 -7.71
N ARG A 203 -25.90 -12.43 -6.77
CA ARG A 203 -27.23 -13.03 -6.93
C ARG A 203 -28.16 -12.38 -5.91
N GLY A 204 -29.42 -12.20 -6.26
CA GLY A 204 -30.42 -11.75 -5.30
C GLY A 204 -30.89 -12.88 -4.39
N GLU A 205 -31.62 -12.51 -3.35
CA GLU A 205 -32.21 -13.43 -2.38
C GLU A 205 -33.50 -14.07 -2.93
N ASP A 206 -33.87 -15.24 -2.40
CA ASP A 206 -35.11 -15.97 -2.74
C ASP A 206 -35.41 -16.16 -4.24
N GLY A 207 -34.34 -16.24 -5.05
CA GLY A 207 -34.42 -16.43 -6.51
C GLY A 207 -34.79 -15.17 -7.31
N GLN A 208 -34.94 -14.02 -6.65
CA GLN A 208 -35.10 -12.72 -7.32
C GLN A 208 -33.77 -12.21 -7.90
N PRO A 209 -33.79 -11.37 -8.94
CA PRO A 209 -32.61 -10.63 -9.36
C PRO A 209 -32.11 -9.69 -8.24
N PRO A 210 -30.80 -9.45 -8.10
CA PRO A 210 -30.28 -8.45 -7.17
C PRO A 210 -30.70 -7.05 -7.63
N ALA A 211 -30.99 -6.15 -6.69
CA ALA A 211 -31.22 -4.74 -7.01
C ALA A 211 -29.87 -4.04 -7.31
N PRO A 212 -29.69 -3.39 -8.46
CA PRO A 212 -28.51 -2.56 -8.71
C PRO A 212 -28.41 -1.39 -7.73
N SER A 213 -27.19 -1.07 -7.31
CA SER A 213 -26.95 0.12 -6.50
C SER A 213 -26.97 1.37 -7.38
N ALA A 214 -27.96 2.26 -7.18
CA ALA A 214 -27.99 3.57 -7.82
C ALA A 214 -26.82 4.49 -7.40
N GLN A 215 -26.15 4.16 -6.30
CA GLN A 215 -24.91 4.83 -5.87
C GLN A 215 -23.65 4.12 -6.38
N GLY A 216 -23.77 3.09 -7.23
CA GLY A 216 -22.69 2.24 -7.71
C GLY A 216 -22.05 1.35 -6.64
N TYR A 217 -20.90 0.77 -6.97
CA TYR A 217 -20.11 -0.16 -6.16
C TYR A 217 -18.69 0.39 -5.97
N ARG A 218 -17.88 -0.16 -5.06
CA ARG A 218 -16.54 0.34 -4.72
C ARG A 218 -15.49 -0.70 -5.12
N LEU A 219 -14.57 -0.32 -6.00
CA LEU A 219 -13.31 -1.05 -6.18
C LEU A 219 -12.36 -0.54 -5.10
N VAL A 220 -11.79 -1.44 -4.31
CA VAL A 220 -10.74 -1.12 -3.36
C VAL A 220 -9.41 -1.71 -3.84
N LEU A 221 -8.42 -0.84 -3.97
CA LEU A 221 -7.02 -1.18 -4.24
C LEU A 221 -6.21 -0.79 -3.01
N GLU A 222 -5.61 -1.77 -2.34
CA GLU A 222 -4.74 -1.56 -1.19
C GLU A 222 -3.36 -2.16 -1.46
N GLY A 223 -2.32 -1.48 -0.98
CA GLY A 223 -0.96 -1.94 -1.19
C GLY A 223 0.11 -0.94 -0.76
N ARG A 224 1.23 -0.98 -1.48
CA ARG A 224 2.39 -0.11 -1.25
C ARG A 224 2.93 0.44 -2.57
N MET A 225 3.23 1.73 -2.58
CA MET A 225 3.94 2.35 -3.70
C MET A 225 5.36 1.78 -3.81
N THR A 226 5.78 1.44 -5.02
CA THR A 226 7.13 0.93 -5.33
C THR A 226 7.85 1.93 -6.26
N THR A 227 8.81 1.46 -7.07
CA THR A 227 9.51 2.29 -8.05
C THR A 227 9.68 1.55 -9.36
N PHE A 228 9.67 2.30 -10.46
CA PHE A 228 10.15 1.85 -11.77
C PHE A 228 11.68 1.60 -11.74
N ALA A 229 12.25 1.17 -12.87
CA ALA A 229 13.66 0.80 -12.95
C ALA A 229 14.63 1.97 -12.67
N ASP A 230 14.20 3.19 -12.95
CA ASP A 230 14.93 4.45 -12.70
C ASP A 230 14.75 5.01 -11.27
N GLY A 231 14.05 4.30 -10.39
CA GLY A 231 13.81 4.73 -9.01
C GLY A 231 12.66 5.72 -8.83
N ARG A 232 11.99 6.18 -9.90
CA ARG A 232 10.80 7.04 -9.78
C ARG A 232 9.59 6.20 -9.35
N ALA A 233 8.72 6.78 -8.51
CA ALA A 233 7.47 6.14 -8.08
C ALA A 233 6.28 6.39 -9.02
N ILE A 234 6.35 7.44 -9.83
CA ILE A 234 5.35 7.77 -10.87
C ILE A 234 6.11 8.01 -12.18
N HIS A 235 5.62 7.41 -13.25
CA HIS A 235 6.02 7.70 -14.63
C HIS A 235 4.90 8.46 -15.33
N CYS A 236 5.24 9.38 -16.21
CA CYS A 236 4.30 10.14 -17.03
C CYS A 236 4.73 10.11 -18.49
N ARG A 237 3.76 10.05 -19.40
CA ARG A 237 3.94 10.23 -20.85
C ARG A 237 2.93 11.24 -21.38
N THR A 238 3.26 11.93 -22.47
CA THR A 238 2.27 12.65 -23.29
C THR A 238 2.57 12.41 -24.77
N ALA A 239 1.55 12.47 -25.63
CA ALA A 239 1.74 12.38 -27.08
C ALA A 239 1.97 13.77 -27.73
N ALA A 240 1.55 14.86 -27.07
CA ALA A 240 1.76 16.23 -27.54
C ALA A 240 1.71 17.23 -26.36
N PRO A 241 2.31 18.44 -26.48
CA PRO A 241 2.30 19.45 -25.41
C PRO A 241 0.89 19.87 -24.96
N ASP A 242 -0.08 19.93 -25.89
CA ASP A 242 -1.47 20.32 -25.61
C ASP A 242 -2.34 19.15 -25.09
N GLN A 243 -1.74 17.98 -24.85
CA GLN A 243 -2.43 16.83 -24.23
C GLN A 243 -2.02 16.67 -22.77
N ARG A 244 -3.01 16.43 -21.91
CA ARG A 244 -2.77 16.09 -20.49
C ARG A 244 -1.90 14.83 -20.43
N PRO A 245 -0.77 14.84 -19.68
CA PRO A 245 0.02 13.64 -19.49
C PRO A 245 -0.80 12.50 -18.87
N VAL A 246 -0.56 11.28 -19.34
CA VAL A 246 -1.02 10.05 -18.71
C VAL A 246 0.08 9.60 -17.76
N CYS A 247 -0.24 9.49 -16.48
CA CYS A 247 0.70 9.13 -15.43
C CYS A 247 0.29 7.85 -14.71
N ILE A 248 1.27 7.04 -14.33
CA ILE A 248 1.08 5.74 -13.69
C ILE A 248 2.03 5.61 -12.50
N GLY A 249 1.49 5.20 -11.35
CA GLY A 249 2.26 4.92 -10.15
C GLY A 249 2.72 3.46 -10.09
N ALA A 250 3.98 3.21 -9.79
CA ALA A 250 4.46 1.86 -9.50
C ALA A 250 3.92 1.41 -8.13
N ALA A 251 3.34 0.22 -8.07
CA ALA A 251 2.71 -0.34 -6.88
C ALA A 251 2.98 -1.84 -6.73
N GLN A 252 2.95 -2.30 -5.50
CA GLN A 252 2.62 -3.67 -5.12
C GLN A 252 1.19 -3.63 -4.57
N PHE A 253 0.31 -4.50 -5.05
CA PHE A 253 -1.04 -4.64 -4.51
C PHE A 253 -1.03 -5.72 -3.43
N ASP A 254 -1.47 -5.38 -2.22
CA ASP A 254 -1.63 -6.34 -1.11
C ASP A 254 -3.06 -6.90 -1.07
N ARG A 255 -4.04 -6.11 -1.54
CA ARG A 255 -5.45 -6.49 -1.66
C ARG A 255 -6.13 -5.80 -2.85
N VAL A 256 -7.00 -6.54 -3.51
CA VAL A 256 -8.08 -6.02 -4.38
C VAL A 256 -9.42 -6.49 -3.82
N ALA A 257 -10.44 -5.65 -3.82
CA ALA A 257 -11.77 -6.02 -3.34
C ALA A 257 -12.89 -5.27 -4.07
N PHE A 258 -14.08 -5.89 -4.08
CA PHE A 258 -15.34 -5.21 -4.39
C PHE A 258 -16.14 -5.03 -3.11
N GLU A 259 -16.58 -3.79 -2.86
CA GLU A 259 -17.47 -3.38 -1.78
C GLU A 259 -18.77 -2.81 -2.40
N ASP A 260 -19.89 -2.83 -1.66
CA ASP A 260 -21.14 -2.18 -2.08
C ASP A 260 -21.10 -0.65 -1.88
N ALA A 261 -22.26 0.03 -1.90
CA ALA A 261 -22.31 1.48 -1.70
C ALA A 261 -22.04 1.92 -0.25
N ASP A 262 -22.41 1.08 0.72
CA ASP A 262 -22.32 1.33 2.16
C ASP A 262 -20.98 0.82 2.75
N GLY A 263 -20.17 0.14 1.94
CA GLY A 263 -18.85 -0.40 2.30
C GLY A 263 -18.90 -1.85 2.78
N GLN A 264 -19.99 -2.58 2.55
CA GLN A 264 -20.02 -4.02 2.84
C GLN A 264 -19.19 -4.78 1.80
N MET A 265 -18.41 -5.75 2.28
CA MET A 265 -17.53 -6.56 1.45
C MET A 265 -18.34 -7.54 0.58
N LEU A 266 -18.22 -7.43 -0.74
CA LEU A 266 -18.82 -8.37 -1.70
C LEU A 266 -17.85 -9.49 -2.07
N SER A 267 -16.57 -9.14 -2.31
CA SER A 267 -15.52 -10.11 -2.63
C SER A 267 -14.13 -9.52 -2.37
N GLU A 268 -13.19 -10.35 -1.90
CA GLU A 268 -11.83 -9.94 -1.59
C GLU A 268 -10.81 -10.92 -2.21
N TRP A 269 -9.71 -10.37 -2.73
CA TRP A 269 -8.54 -11.11 -3.15
C TRP A 269 -7.29 -10.49 -2.50
N ARG A 270 -6.41 -11.36 -2.01
CA ARG A 270 -5.11 -10.99 -1.45
C ARG A 270 -4.03 -11.83 -2.10
N ASP A 271 -2.85 -11.25 -2.27
CA ASP A 271 -1.66 -12.02 -2.57
C ASP A 271 -1.18 -12.70 -1.28
N GLY A 272 -0.90 -14.01 -1.36
CA GLY A 272 -0.52 -14.88 -0.24
C GLY A 272 0.99 -15.06 -0.10
#